data_AF-A0A519L010-F1
#
_entry.id   AF-A0A519L010-F1
#
_cell.length_a   1.000
_cell.length_b   1.000
_cell.length_c   1.000
_cell.angle_alpha   90.00
_cell.angle_beta   90.00
_cell.angle_gamma   90.00
#
_symmetry.space_group_name_H-M   'P 1'
#
loop_
_entity.id
_entity.type
_entity.pdbx_description
1 polymer ?
#
loop_
_entity_poly.entity_id
_entity_poly.type
_entity_poly.pdbx_seq_one_letter_code
_entity_poly.pdbx_strand_id
1 'polypeptide(L)' 'MTPRSSTRQGPLNPHTSKDAVVVEDPSRDSIRMTADEADLSAIRMLDAAADARENHDKGQRDE' A
#
# COMPACT_ATOMS: atom_id res chain seq x y z
N MET A 1 20.92 13.88 16.02
CA MET A 1 21.30 13.33 14.71
C MET A 1 20.22 12.33 14.32
N THR A 2 19.13 12.79 13.71
CA THR A 2 18.01 11.92 13.30
C THR A 2 18.34 11.38 11.91
N PRO A 3 18.42 10.05 11.71
CA PRO A 3 18.93 9.52 10.46
C PRO A 3 17.93 9.72 9.31
N ARG A 4 18.47 10.26 8.22
CA ARG A 4 18.03 10.29 6.81
C ARG A 4 16.56 9.90 6.55
N SER A 5 15.79 10.91 6.17
CA SER A 5 14.66 10.74 5.26
C SER A 5 15.19 10.07 3.98
N SER A 6 15.11 8.74 3.90
CA SER A 6 15.33 8.04 2.64
C SER A 6 14.02 8.09 1.89
N THR A 7 13.99 8.87 0.81
CA THR A 7 12.91 8.84 -0.17
C THR A 7 12.57 7.38 -0.50
N ARG A 8 11.32 6.96 -0.26
CA ARG A 8 10.88 5.58 -0.53
C ARG A 8 11.08 5.28 -2.02
N GLN A 9 11.74 4.15 -2.30
CA GLN A 9 12.02 3.65 -3.64
C GLN A 9 11.47 2.24 -3.80
N GLY A 10 11.17 1.86 -5.05
CA GLY A 10 10.65 0.54 -5.39
C GLY A 10 9.12 0.50 -5.42
N PRO A 11 8.56 -0.68 -5.78
CA PRO A 11 7.12 -0.85 -5.88
C PRO A 11 6.45 -0.79 -4.50
N LEU A 12 5.19 -0.39 -4.48
CA LEU A 12 4.34 -0.45 -3.31
C LEU A 12 4.15 -1.92 -2.88
N ASN A 13 4.00 -2.08 -1.58
CA ASN A 13 3.64 -3.36 -0.97
C ASN A 13 2.38 -3.16 -0.13
N PRO A 14 1.22 -2.93 -0.78
CA PRO A 14 -0.05 -2.83 -0.07
C PRO A 14 -0.41 -4.17 0.56
N HIS A 15 -1.10 -4.10 1.68
CA HIS A 15 -1.71 -5.27 2.31
C HIS A 15 -3.11 -4.90 2.78
N THR A 16 -3.93 -5.92 2.96
CA THR A 16 -5.28 -5.75 3.47
C THR A 16 -5.26 -5.76 5.00
N SER A 17 -5.79 -4.71 5.61
CA SER A 17 -6.15 -4.69 7.03
C SER A 17 -7.67 -4.64 7.10
N LYS A 18 -8.30 -5.74 7.53
CA LYS A 18 -9.75 -5.86 7.59
C LYS A 18 -10.40 -5.48 6.25
N ASP A 19 -11.25 -4.46 6.20
CA ASP A 19 -11.93 -3.98 4.99
C ASP A 19 -11.19 -2.83 4.27
N ALA A 20 -9.94 -2.54 4.64
CA ALA A 20 -9.14 -1.47 4.08
C ALA A 20 -7.85 -1.96 3.43
N VAL A 21 -7.43 -1.25 2.37
CA VAL A 21 -6.10 -1.39 1.77
C VAL A 21 -5.14 -0.46 2.49
N VAL A 22 -4.10 -1.02 3.10
CA VAL A 22 -3.06 -0.27 3.81
C VAL A 22 -1.81 -0.22 2.96
N VAL A 23 -1.33 1.01 2.71
CA VAL A 23 -0.04 1.28 2.09
C VAL A 23 0.85 1.93 3.14
N GLU A 24 1.81 1.19 3.68
CA GLU A 24 2.78 1.76 4.61
C GLU A 24 3.71 2.73 3.85
N ASP A 25 3.66 4.01 4.21
CA ASP A 25 4.63 5.00 3.78
C ASP A 25 4.94 6.00 4.90
N PRO A 26 5.97 5.74 5.73
CA PRO A 26 6.31 6.62 6.83
C PRO A 26 7.03 7.91 6.38
N SER A 27 7.34 8.08 5.08
CA SER A 27 8.08 9.25 4.61
C SER A 27 7.16 10.39 4.19
N ARG A 28 7.54 11.62 4.57
CA ARG A 28 6.90 12.86 4.05
C ARG A 28 7.41 13.25 2.67
N ASP A 29 8.43 12.56 2.16
CA ASP A 29 8.99 12.82 0.84
C ASP A 29 8.18 12.13 -0.27
N SER A 30 8.28 12.66 -1.48
CA SER A 30 7.66 12.05 -2.66
C SER A 30 8.19 10.64 -2.93
N ILE A 31 7.31 9.68 -3.16
CA ILE A 31 7.68 8.32 -3.58
C ILE A 31 8.31 8.40 -4.98
N ARG A 32 9.42 7.67 -5.18
CA ARG A 32 10.03 7.51 -6.50
C ARG A 32 9.90 6.05 -6.95
N MET A 33 9.26 5.86 -8.09
CA MET A 33 9.09 4.54 -8.73
C MET A 33 9.34 4.66 -10.23
N THR A 34 9.86 3.60 -10.83
CA THR A 34 9.89 3.45 -12.30
C THR A 34 8.47 3.13 -12.82
N ALA A 35 8.28 3.18 -14.15
CA ALA A 35 7.02 2.79 -14.76
C ALA A 35 6.65 1.33 -14.43
N ASP A 36 7.61 0.41 -14.57
CA ASP A 36 7.40 -1.02 -14.25
C ASP A 36 7.06 -1.23 -12.77
N GLU A 37 7.70 -0.48 -11.87
CA GLU A 37 7.41 -0.52 -10.44
C GLU A 37 6.02 0.04 -10.13
N ALA A 38 5.59 1.09 -10.83
CA ALA A 38 4.25 1.64 -10.71
C ALA A 38 3.18 0.65 -11.18
N ASP A 39 3.41 -0.02 -12.31
CA ASP A 39 2.50 -1.05 -12.84
C ASP A 39 2.39 -2.24 -11.88
N LEU A 40 3.52 -2.73 -11.37
CA LEU A 40 3.53 -3.79 -10.37
C LEU A 40 2.84 -3.38 -9.07
N SER A 41 2.99 -2.11 -8.67
CA SER A 41 2.28 -1.54 -7.52
C SER A 41 0.77 -1.52 -7.74
N ALA A 42 0.33 -1.15 -8.94
CA ALA A 42 -1.09 -1.10 -9.29
C ALA A 42 -1.72 -2.50 -9.21
N ILE A 43 -1.04 -3.53 -9.71
CA ILE A 43 -1.50 -4.92 -9.61
C ILE A 43 -1.68 -5.32 -8.14
N ARG A 44 -0.67 -5.09 -7.29
CA ARG A 44 -0.76 -5.43 -5.86
C ARG A 44 -1.86 -4.65 -5.13
N MET A 45 -2.09 -3.39 -5.51
CA MET A 45 -3.17 -2.57 -4.95
C MET A 45 -4.54 -3.15 -5.31
N LEU A 46 -4.70 -3.66 -6.53
CA LEU A 46 -5.94 -4.30 -6.97
C LEU A 46 -6.20 -5.60 -6.21
N ASP A 47 -5.17 -6.42 -5.99
CA ASP A 47 -5.29 -7.66 -5.22
C ASP A 47 -5.73 -7.37 -3.78
N ALA A 48 -5.03 -6.45 -3.10
CA ALA A 48 -5.40 -6.04 -1.74
C ALA A 48 -6.82 -5.42 -1.67
N ALA A 49 -7.23 -4.66 -2.69
CA ALA A 49 -8.57 -4.11 -2.75
C ALA A 49 -9.65 -5.20 -2.94
N ALA A 50 -9.35 -6.27 -3.66
CA ALA A 50 -10.26 -7.40 -3.78
C ALA A 50 -10.45 -8.10 -2.44
N ASP A 51 -9.36 -8.37 -1.72
CA ASP A 51 -9.39 -8.97 -0.39
C ASP A 51 -10.13 -8.08 0.62
N ALA A 52 -9.90 -6.76 0.57
CA ALA A 52 -10.58 -5.79 1.42
C ALA A 52 -12.10 -5.79 1.19
N ARG A 53 -12.55 -5.88 -0.07
CA ARG A 53 -13.97 -6.00 -0.41
C ARG A 53 -14.57 -7.30 0.11
N GLU A 54 -13.85 -8.41 -0.02
CA GLU A 54 -14.30 -9.69 0.52
C GLU A 54 -14.44 -9.63 2.05
N ASN A 55 -13.50 -8.99 2.74
CA ASN A 55 -13.56 -8.79 4.19
C ASN A 55 -14.70 -7.86 4.61
N HIS A 56 -14.96 -6.80 3.84
CA HIS A 56 -16.12 -5.94 4.02
C HIS A 56 -17.43 -6.74 3.94
N ASP A 57 -17.58 -7.58 2.91
CA ASP A 57 -18.77 -8.42 2.72
C ASP A 57 -18.95 -9.47 3.83
N LYS A 58 -17.84 -9.92 4.43
CA LYS A 58 -17.82 -10.77 5.63
C LYS A 58 -18.07 -10.01 6.94
N GLY A 59 -18.23 -8.69 6.90
CA GLY A 59 -18.47 -7.84 8.07
C GLY A 59 -17.23 -7.58 8.93
N GLN A 60 -16.03 -7.81 8.41
CA GLN A 60 -14.77 -7.55 9.10
C GLN A 60 -14.36 -6.09 8.94
N ARG A 61 -15.06 -5.17 9.62
CA ARG A 61 -14.81 -3.73 9.53
C ARG A 61 -13.81 -3.25 10.58
N ASP A 62 -12.97 -2.28 10.24
CA ASP A 62 -12.27 -1.47 11.24
C ASP A 62 -13.28 -0.53 11.93
N GLU A 63 -13.27 -0.52 13.27
CA GLU A 63 -14.22 0.22 14.14
C GLU A 63 -13.77 1.67 14.37
#